data_AF-A0A2K4FTF1-F1
#
_entry.id   AF-A0A2K4FTF1-F1
#
_cell.length_a   1.000
_cell.length_b   1.000
_cell.length_c   1.000
_cell.angle_alpha   90.00
_cell.angle_beta   90.00
_cell.angle_gamma   90.00
#
_symmetry.space_group_name_H-M   'P 1'
#
loop_
_entity.id
_entity.type
_entity.pdbx_description
1 polymer ?
#
loop_
_entity_poly.entity_id
_entity_poly.type
_entity_poly.pdbx_seq_one_letter_code
_entity_poly.pdbx_strand_id
1 'polypeptide(L)' 'LWIAGSEVPTRRMAILANDPGSDGTVLRAGASNHSPARALLIAGRPLNEPIAQYGPFVMNTPEQIKQAVHDFQNGKLG' A
#
# COMPACT_ATOMS: atom_id res chain seq x y z
N LEU A 1 2.06 -6.08 -17.84
CA LEU A 1 0.69 -5.53 -17.67
C LEU A 1 0.74 -4.09 -18.12
N TRP A 2 -0.19 -3.61 -18.92
CA TRP A 2 -0.21 -2.21 -19.36
C TRP A 2 -1.20 -1.40 -18.51
N ILE A 3 -0.76 -0.28 -17.96
CA ILE A 3 -1.57 0.62 -17.13
C ILE A 3 -1.36 2.04 -17.62
N ALA A 4 -2.44 2.75 -17.97
CA ALA A 4 -2.39 4.12 -18.49
C ALA A 4 -1.34 4.35 -19.61
N GLY A 5 -1.16 3.37 -20.49
CA GLY A 5 -0.20 3.44 -21.60
C GLY A 5 1.25 3.08 -21.24
N SER A 6 1.55 2.76 -19.98
CA SER A 6 2.87 2.31 -19.54
C SER A 6 2.90 0.81 -19.26
N GLU A 7 3.97 0.13 -19.66
CA GLU A 7 4.19 -1.27 -19.32
C GLU A 7 4.72 -1.41 -17.88
N VAL A 8 4.03 -2.23 -17.09
CA VAL A 8 4.40 -2.66 -15.74
C VAL A 8 4.86 -4.12 -15.81
N PRO A 9 6.17 -4.38 -15.61
CA PRO A 9 6.71 -5.74 -15.55
C PRO A 9 6.19 -6.55 -14.35
N THR A 10 6.43 -7.86 -14.36
CA THR A 10 6.10 -8.72 -13.22
C THR A 10 6.90 -8.34 -11.97
N ARG A 11 6.32 -8.55 -10.78
CA ARG A 11 6.92 -8.21 -9.47
C ARG A 11 7.31 -6.73 -9.33
N ARG A 12 6.64 -5.84 -10.05
CA ARG A 12 6.76 -4.39 -9.90
C ARG A 12 5.46 -3.81 -9.37
N MET A 13 5.60 -2.71 -8.62
CA MET A 13 4.49 -1.89 -8.16
C MET A 13 4.38 -0.67 -9.07
N ALA A 14 3.16 -0.35 -9.47
CA ALA A 14 2.82 0.93 -10.07
C ALA A 14 2.08 1.78 -9.04
N ILE A 15 2.49 3.04 -8.90
CA ILE A 15 1.79 4.02 -8.06
C ILE A 15 0.85 4.80 -8.97
N LEU A 16 -0.43 4.82 -8.62
CA LEU A 16 -1.46 5.53 -9.35
C LEU A 16 -1.78 6.85 -8.62
N ALA A 17 -2.05 7.89 -9.40
CA ALA A 17 -2.58 9.13 -8.84
C ALA A 17 -3.97 8.88 -8.23
N ASN A 18 -4.30 9.63 -7.17
CA ASN A 18 -5.58 9.57 -6.48
C ASN A 18 -6.22 10.97 -6.49
N ASP A 19 -6.37 11.53 -7.68
CA ASP A 19 -6.84 12.90 -7.86
C ASP A 19 -8.37 12.99 -7.66
N PRO A 20 -8.87 14.03 -6.98
CA PRO A 20 -10.30 14.24 -6.80
C PRO A 20 -11.04 14.25 -8.14
N GLY A 21 -12.11 13.46 -8.25
CA GLY A 21 -12.91 13.35 -9.47
C GLY A 21 -12.45 12.30 -10.48
N SER A 22 -11.35 11.58 -10.22
CA SER A 22 -10.99 10.39 -11.00
C SER A 22 -11.97 9.25 -10.74
N ASP A 23 -12.40 8.55 -11.80
CA ASP A 23 -13.39 7.48 -11.75
C ASP A 23 -12.79 6.06 -11.86
N GLY A 24 -11.54 5.93 -12.30
CA GLY A 24 -10.84 4.66 -12.32
C GLY A 24 -9.52 4.63 -13.08
N THR A 25 -9.00 3.42 -13.29
CA THR A 25 -7.82 3.15 -14.14
C THR A 25 -8.05 1.93 -15.01
N VAL A 26 -7.42 1.88 -16.18
CA VAL A 26 -7.55 0.78 -17.13
C VAL A 26 -6.30 -0.11 -17.08
N LEU A 27 -6.52 -1.38 -16.77
CA LEU A 27 -5.51 -2.43 -16.79
C LEU A 27 -5.70 -3.28 -18.05
N ARG A 28 -4.65 -3.41 -18.86
CA ARG A 28 -4.64 -4.26 -20.07
C ARG A 28 -3.60 -5.36 -19.93
N ALA A 29 -4.04 -6.60 -19.91
CA ALA A 29 -3.13 -7.72 -20.12
C ALA A 29 -2.58 -7.64 -21.56
N GLY A 30 -1.27 -7.62 -21.72
CA GLY A 30 -0.66 -7.64 -23.06
C GLY A 30 -0.96 -8.97 -23.74
N ALA A 31 -1.21 -8.94 -25.06
CA ALA A 31 -1.43 -10.14 -25.86
C ALA A 31 -0.15 -10.96 -26.07
N SER A 32 1.02 -10.36 -25.82
CA SER A 32 2.29 -11.07 -25.91
C SER A 32 2.38 -12.09 -24.77
N ASN A 33 2.59 -13.35 -25.15
CA ASN A 33 3.05 -14.48 -24.32
C ASN A 33 1.97 -15.45 -23.80
N HIS A 34 0.70 -15.36 -24.22
CA HIS A 34 -0.41 -16.29 -23.84
C HIS A 34 -0.55 -16.57 -22.33
N SER A 35 0.11 -15.80 -21.48
CA SER A 35 0.22 -16.04 -20.05
C SER A 35 -0.77 -15.13 -19.33
N PRO A 36 -1.63 -15.68 -18.46
CA PRO A 36 -2.61 -14.87 -17.75
C PRO A 36 -1.92 -13.83 -16.86
N ALA A 37 -2.39 -12.59 -16.92
CA ALA A 37 -1.95 -11.54 -16.01
C ALA A 37 -2.56 -11.77 -14.62
N ARG A 38 -1.73 -11.71 -13.58
CA ARG A 38 -2.17 -11.69 -12.17
C ARG A 38 -1.67 -10.41 -11.52
N ALA A 39 -2.58 -9.68 -10.90
CA ALA A 39 -2.28 -8.41 -10.24
C ALA A 39 -3.14 -8.25 -8.98
N LEU A 40 -2.63 -7.47 -8.03
CA LEU A 40 -3.39 -6.97 -6.89
C LEU A 40 -3.59 -5.47 -7.09
N LEU A 41 -4.84 -5.02 -7.02
CA LEU A 41 -5.18 -3.60 -6.98
C LEU A 41 -5.52 -3.24 -5.55
N ILE A 42 -4.78 -2.29 -4.97
CA ILE A 42 -4.97 -1.81 -3.61
C ILE A 42 -5.33 -0.33 -3.72
N ALA A 43 -6.46 0.05 -3.14
CA ALA A 43 -6.93 1.42 -3.08
C ALA A 43 -7.56 1.70 -1.71
N GLY A 44 -7.45 2.94 -1.24
CA GLY A 44 -8.00 3.36 0.04
C GLY A 44 -8.07 4.88 0.12
N ARG A 45 -9.01 5.38 0.94
CA ARG A 45 -9.07 6.80 1.26
C ARG A 45 -7.86 7.14 2.16
N PRO A 46 -7.08 8.19 1.84
CA PRO A 46 -6.03 8.65 2.74
C PRO A 46 -6.61 8.98 4.12
N LEU A 47 -6.00 8.45 5.18
CA LEU A 47 -6.41 8.75 6.57
C LEU A 47 -6.09 10.19 6.97
N ASN A 48 -5.08 10.80 6.35
CA ASN A 48 -4.57 12.14 6.69
C ASN A 48 -4.15 12.29 8.15
N GLU A 49 -3.71 11.20 8.77
CA GLU A 49 -3.16 11.17 10.11
C GLU A 49 -1.63 11.03 10.06
N PRO A 50 -0.90 11.61 11.02
CA PRO A 50 0.53 11.35 11.15
C PRO A 50 0.81 9.85 11.33
N ILE A 51 1.94 9.40 10.78
CA ILE A 51 2.39 8.02 10.88
C ILE A 51 3.73 8.02 11.63
N ALA A 52 3.72 7.39 12.81
CA ALA A 52 4.92 7.05 13.56
C ALA A 52 5.09 5.52 13.52
N GLN A 53 6.22 5.04 13.02
CA GLN A 53 6.48 3.60 12.88
C GLN A 53 7.80 3.22 13.55
N TYR A 54 7.77 2.12 14.31
CA TYR A 54 8.97 1.48 14.85
C TYR A 54 8.80 -0.05 14.92
N GLY A 55 9.58 -0.76 14.09
CA GLY A 55 9.49 -2.21 13.98
C GLY A 55 8.07 -2.67 13.61
N PRO A 56 7.42 -3.54 14.41
CA PRO A 56 6.07 -4.03 14.14
C PRO A 56 4.96 -3.05 14.57
N PHE A 57 5.30 -1.92 15.20
CA PHE A 57 4.33 -0.98 15.74
C PHE A 57 4.14 0.23 14.81
N VAL A 58 2.88 0.57 14.54
CA VAL A 58 2.45 1.75 13.79
C VAL A 58 1.43 2.49 14.64
N MET A 59 1.71 3.76 14.96
CA MET A 59 0.88 4.66 15.77
C MET A 59 0.86 6.05 15.12
N ASN A 60 0.19 7.03 15.74
CA ASN A 60 0.16 8.40 15.24
C ASN A 60 1.31 9.27 15.79
N THR A 61 1.81 9.01 17.01
CA THR A 61 2.89 9.83 17.63
C THR A 61 4.08 8.99 18.14
N PRO A 62 5.28 9.60 18.28
CA PRO A 62 6.44 8.93 18.87
C PRO A 62 6.23 8.46 20.31
N GLU A 63 5.42 9.16 21.10
CA GLU A 63 5.10 8.81 22.49
C GLU A 63 4.26 7.52 22.54
N GLN A 64 3.29 7.39 21.64
CA GLN A 64 2.48 6.18 21.51
C GLN A 64 3.35 4.97 21.11
N ILE A 65 4.37 5.18 20.26
CA ILE A 65 5.35 4.14 19.94
C ILE A 65 6.13 3.70 21.19
N LYS A 66 6.65 4.64 21.99
CA LYS A 66 7.38 4.31 23.23
C LYS A 66 6.50 3.50 24.18
N GLN A 67 5.24 3.89 24.31
CA GLN A 67 4.26 3.18 25.14
C GLN A 67 4.00 1.77 24.61
N ALA A 68 3.77 1.60 23.30
CA ALA A 68 3.53 0.29 22.69
C ALA A 68 4.71 -0.67 22.88
N VAL A 69 5.95 -0.17 22.74
CA VAL A 69 7.16 -0.95 23.00
C VAL A 69 7.26 -1.35 24.47
N HIS A 70 6.99 -0.42 25.38
CA HIS A 70 7.00 -0.71 26.82
C HIS A 70 5.94 -1.74 27.20
N ASP A 71 4.72 -1.64 26.66
CA ASP A 71 3.65 -2.58 26.93
C ASP A 71 3.95 -3.97 26.36
N PHE A 72 4.58 -4.04 25.18
CA PHE A 72 5.08 -5.29 24.61
C PHE A 72 6.14 -5.93 25.51
N GLN A 73 7.13 -5.16 25.95
CA GLN A 73 8.21 -5.62 26.83
C GLN A 73 7.70 -6.14 28.18
N ASN A 74 6.60 -5.57 28.68
CA ASN A 74 5.95 -5.98 29.91
C ASN A 74 4.90 -7.08 29.72
N GLY A 75 4.77 -7.65 28.52
CA GLY A 75 3.81 -8.73 28.24
C GLY A 75 2.34 -8.32 28.33
N LYS A 76 2.03 -7.03 28.17
CA LYS A 76 0.66 -6.51 28.23
C LYS A 76 -0.10 -6.57 26.89
N LEU A 77 0.58 -6.96 25.81
CA LEU A 77 -0.01 -7.19 24.51
C LEU A 77 -0.37 -8.68 24.36
N GLY A 78 -1.34 -9.14 25.14
CA GLY A 78 -1.79 -10.54 25.20
C GLY A 78 -3.26 -10.66 25.56
#